data_AF-A0A077NSU7-F1
#
_entry.id   AF-A0A077NSU7-F1
#
_cell.length_a   1.000
_cell.length_b   1.000
_cell.length_c   1.000
_cell.angle_alpha   90.00
_cell.angle_beta   90.00
_cell.angle_gamma   90.00
#
_symmetry.space_group_name_H-M   'P 1'
#
loop_
_entity.id
_entity.type
_entity.pdbx_description
1 polymer ?
#
loop_
_entity_poly.entity_id
_entity_poly.type
_entity_poly.pdbx_seq_one_letter_code
_entity_poly.pdbx_strand_id
1 'polypeptide(L)'
;MEQWSLSQYVRPILKTEFLQKKASGIIDIGEYEAELEINSDQPDTMLRLLQGLRIGDLASWEKAKNEYYEDSEIGQVIATLNEFGFIRETAPKHTLDKKRIIINDVLDESFDALKPWHSCLINQASSLQEFIINLKNENFSEVIKKEKNAFVLYSKIALITWQELCPPGITAALNLLHRITGHPEEKNTIDCTAFWAGEVRKCLSVITWTLVRSLDSDAERKSISILPIEHTDSGTNLALRLERWAIETLNSFGTGRFPAALKTNQHAAQKTLIQAVYAQEYYITERFIDLVSASMALRLPRSLKKLLRRYYSEETGHESYELRTCISLGLKEDDLHEALPPPFAQLVCDIYTWLAGHHIVAYAAAATLTEGLPGQPNIINAAVAASEVLTPDVNESSRKHELLNEKLYHPYISRLLLAECGEQSVETQCIARDSYGLLLEMTWRTWEELEKMHIQMKRPALNFSIKDFLHL
;
A
#
# COMPACT_ATOMS: atom_id res chain seq x y z
N MET A 1 11.96 14.16 12.76
CA MET A 1 10.54 14.53 12.64
C MET A 1 10.49 15.99 12.33
N GLU A 2 9.87 16.38 11.21
CA GLU A 2 9.58 17.79 10.95
C GLU A 2 8.69 18.31 12.09
N GLN A 3 9.02 19.47 12.64
CA GLN A 3 8.14 20.12 13.59
C GLN A 3 6.89 20.61 12.86
N TRP A 4 5.71 20.38 13.44
CA TRP A 4 4.46 20.98 12.97
C TRP A 4 4.65 22.50 12.85
N SER A 5 4.27 23.07 11.71
CA SER A 5 4.53 24.49 11.43
C SER A 5 3.48 25.11 10.52
N LEU A 6 3.45 26.45 10.52
CA LEU A 6 2.47 27.21 9.74
C LEU A 6 2.60 27.06 8.21
N SER A 7 3.74 26.58 7.72
CA SER A 7 3.91 26.28 6.29
C SER A 7 3.00 25.14 5.80
N GLN A 8 2.47 24.33 6.72
CA GLN A 8 1.55 23.23 6.40
C GLN A 8 0.12 23.69 6.10
N TYR A 9 -0.24 24.93 6.47
CA TYR A 9 -1.54 25.51 6.13
C TYR A 9 -1.52 26.09 4.71
N VAL A 10 -2.45 25.65 3.88
CA VAL A 10 -2.72 26.14 2.53
C VAL A 10 -3.42 27.50 2.58
N ARG A 11 -4.49 27.63 3.38
CA ARG A 11 -5.21 28.89 3.64
C ARG A 11 -5.49 29.06 5.13
N PRO A 12 -4.47 29.46 5.90
CA PRO A 12 -4.63 29.71 7.32
C PRO A 12 -5.58 30.88 7.57
N ILE A 13 -6.34 30.81 8.66
CA ILE A 13 -7.13 31.92 9.21
C ILE A 13 -6.92 31.98 10.71
N LEU A 14 -7.02 33.20 11.27
CA LEU A 14 -7.12 33.37 12.71
C LEU A 14 -8.57 33.22 13.14
N LYS A 15 -8.93 32.08 13.72
CA LYS A 15 -10.27 31.82 14.21
C LYS A 15 -10.44 32.43 15.60
N THR A 16 -10.99 33.64 15.63
CA THR A 16 -11.31 34.36 16.87
C THR A 16 -12.57 35.20 16.66
N GLU A 17 -13.55 35.06 17.56
CA GLU A 17 -14.69 35.98 17.63
C GLU A 17 -14.39 37.15 18.57
N PHE A 18 -13.57 36.92 19.60
CA PHE A 18 -13.16 37.93 20.57
C PHE A 18 -11.75 38.44 20.27
N LEU A 19 -11.63 39.64 19.71
CA LEU A 19 -10.34 40.29 19.46
C LEU A 19 -10.43 41.78 19.82
N GLN A 20 -9.92 42.15 21.00
CA GLN A 20 -10.08 43.49 21.55
C GLN A 20 -8.80 44.01 22.21
N LYS A 21 -8.44 45.26 21.91
CA LYS A 21 -7.37 45.97 22.62
C LYS A 21 -7.92 46.67 23.87
N LYS A 22 -7.35 46.38 25.04
CA LYS A 22 -7.60 47.06 26.31
C LYS A 22 -6.94 48.46 26.32
N ALA A 23 -7.41 49.33 27.21
CA ALA A 23 -6.81 50.67 27.40
C ALA A 23 -5.32 50.60 27.82
N SER A 24 -4.90 49.48 28.44
CA SER A 24 -3.51 49.19 28.80
C SER A 24 -2.60 48.84 27.61
N GLY A 25 -3.14 48.68 26.40
CA GLY A 25 -2.38 48.24 25.22
C GLY A 25 -2.35 46.72 25.03
N ILE A 26 -2.81 45.93 26.01
CA ILE A 26 -2.94 44.48 25.91
C ILE A 26 -4.03 44.12 24.90
N ILE A 27 -3.78 43.13 24.05
CA ILE A 27 -4.78 42.60 23.11
C ILE A 27 -5.29 41.27 23.64
N ASP A 28 -6.58 41.22 23.95
CA ASP A 28 -7.24 39.98 24.30
C ASP A 28 -7.72 39.26 23.04
N ILE A 29 -7.48 37.95 22.98
CA ILE A 29 -7.95 37.08 21.92
C ILE A 29 -8.66 35.85 22.51
N GLY A 30 -9.71 35.39 21.84
CA GLY A 30 -10.25 34.05 22.04
C GLY A 30 -11.39 33.69 21.08
N GLU A 31 -11.88 32.45 21.16
CA GLU A 31 -12.94 31.96 20.27
C GLU A 31 -14.32 32.39 20.78
N TYR A 32 -14.53 32.43 22.10
CA TYR A 32 -15.81 32.82 22.71
C TYR A 32 -15.67 33.94 23.74
N GLU A 33 -14.55 33.96 24.47
CA GLU A 33 -14.21 34.96 25.48
C GLU A 33 -12.73 35.33 25.40
N ALA A 34 -12.21 36.14 26.33
CA ALA A 34 -10.78 36.42 26.41
C ALA A 34 -10.05 35.18 26.95
N GLU A 35 -9.34 34.46 26.07
CA GLU A 35 -8.63 33.22 26.39
C GLU A 35 -7.11 33.40 26.47
N LEU A 36 -6.57 34.35 25.70
CA LEU A 36 -5.15 34.68 25.66
C LEU A 36 -4.95 36.20 25.65
N GLU A 37 -3.98 36.67 26.42
CA GLU A 37 -3.54 38.06 26.44
C GLU A 37 -2.24 38.20 25.64
N ILE A 38 -2.23 39.05 24.62
CA ILE A 38 -1.07 39.38 23.81
C ILE A 38 -0.54 40.74 24.25
N ASN A 39 0.69 40.75 24.75
CA ASN A 39 1.44 41.96 25.03
C ASN A 39 2.27 42.31 23.81
N SER A 40 2.18 43.58 23.37
CA SER A 40 2.98 44.05 22.24
C SER A 40 3.52 45.47 22.47
N ASP A 41 4.74 45.72 22.01
CA ASP A 41 5.38 47.04 21.96
C ASP A 41 4.67 47.97 20.96
N GLN A 42 3.97 47.40 19.97
CA GLN A 42 3.18 48.13 18.97
C GLN A 42 1.75 47.56 18.85
N PRO A 43 0.89 47.76 19.86
CA PRO A 43 -0.38 47.05 19.94
C PRO A 43 -1.38 47.44 18.84
N ASP A 44 -1.31 48.65 18.29
CA ASP A 44 -2.14 49.05 17.14
C ASP A 44 -1.68 48.42 15.82
N THR A 45 -0.39 48.14 15.67
CA THR A 45 0.15 47.42 14.51
C THR A 45 -0.18 45.94 14.62
N MET A 46 0.01 45.36 15.81
CA MET A 46 -0.33 43.97 16.09
C MET A 46 -1.82 43.70 15.92
N LEU A 47 -2.70 44.55 16.46
CA LEU A 47 -4.14 44.40 16.29
C LEU A 47 -4.57 44.41 14.82
N ARG A 48 -4.00 45.30 14.00
CA ARG A 48 -4.27 45.35 12.55
C ARG A 48 -3.80 44.08 11.84
N LEU A 49 -2.63 43.56 12.21
CA LEU A 49 -2.16 42.27 11.69
C LEU A 49 -3.14 41.15 12.04
N LEU A 50 -3.50 41.00 13.33
CA LEU A 50 -4.44 39.98 13.79
C LEU A 50 -5.82 40.08 13.11
N GLN A 51 -6.31 41.30 12.89
CA GLN A 51 -7.54 41.54 12.10
C GLN A 51 -7.40 41.09 10.65
N GLY A 52 -6.25 41.32 10.01
CA GLY A 52 -5.94 40.83 8.67
C GLY A 52 -5.88 39.30 8.60
N LEU A 53 -5.22 38.66 9.57
CA LEU A 53 -5.14 37.21 9.67
C LEU A 53 -6.53 36.56 9.89
N ARG A 54 -7.41 37.22 10.66
CA ARG A 54 -8.78 36.77 10.92
C ARG A 54 -9.64 36.68 9.67
N ILE A 55 -9.47 37.61 8.73
CA ILE A 55 -10.21 37.61 7.46
C ILE A 55 -9.51 36.80 6.36
N GLY A 56 -8.37 36.17 6.66
CA GLY A 56 -7.59 35.39 5.70
C GLY A 56 -6.86 36.25 4.66
N ASP A 57 -6.47 37.48 5.01
CA ASP A 57 -5.73 38.36 4.10
C ASP A 57 -4.34 37.79 3.76
N LEU A 58 -4.08 37.57 2.47
CA LEU A 58 -2.84 36.95 1.99
C LEU A 58 -1.60 37.76 2.34
N ALA A 59 -1.65 39.09 2.26
CA ALA A 59 -0.50 39.94 2.58
C ALA A 59 -0.13 39.86 4.07
N SER A 60 -1.14 39.85 4.95
CA SER A 60 -0.96 39.65 6.39
C SER A 60 -0.35 38.29 6.70
N TRP A 61 -0.79 37.22 6.02
CA TRP A 61 -0.23 35.88 6.19
C TRP A 61 1.18 35.73 5.63
N GLU A 62 1.49 36.35 4.49
CA GLU A 62 2.86 36.37 3.95
C GLU A 62 3.80 37.15 4.88
N LYS A 63 3.35 38.29 5.43
CA LYS A 63 4.11 39.02 6.45
C LYS A 63 4.37 38.15 7.68
N ALA A 64 3.32 37.52 8.22
CA ALA A 64 3.43 36.63 9.38
C ALA A 64 4.37 35.45 9.10
N LYS A 65 4.30 34.82 7.91
CA LYS A 65 5.17 33.69 7.52
C LYS A 65 6.63 34.10 7.36
N ASN A 66 6.90 35.26 6.78
CA ASN A 66 8.28 35.75 6.60
C ASN A 66 8.94 36.10 7.94
N GLU A 67 8.17 36.61 8.91
CA GLU A 67 8.64 36.99 10.24
C GLU A 67 8.57 35.83 11.27
N TYR A 68 7.91 34.71 10.92
CA TYR A 68 7.72 33.52 11.76
C TYR A 68 9.02 32.80 12.12
N TYR A 69 10.05 32.89 11.27
CA TYR A 69 11.32 32.20 11.45
C TYR A 69 12.38 33.01 12.21
N GLU A 70 12.05 34.25 12.59
CA GLU A 70 12.92 35.14 13.36
C GLU A 70 12.43 35.21 14.82
N ASP A 71 13.32 35.53 15.78
CA ASP A 71 13.00 35.85 17.19
C ASP A 71 12.17 37.15 17.33
N SER A 72 11.37 37.48 16.31
CA SER A 72 10.52 38.66 16.23
C SER A 72 9.30 38.50 17.14
N GLU A 73 8.81 39.64 17.63
CA GLU A 73 7.57 39.73 18.40
C GLU A 73 6.38 39.12 17.65
N ILE A 74 6.28 39.35 16.33
CA ILE A 74 5.24 38.78 15.47
C ILE A 74 5.38 37.26 15.39
N GLY A 75 6.59 36.73 15.21
CA GLY A 75 6.84 35.29 15.22
C GLY A 75 6.40 34.61 16.52
N GLN A 76 6.73 35.20 17.67
CA GLN A 76 6.33 34.68 18.99
C GLN A 76 4.81 34.69 19.20
N VAL A 77 4.13 35.77 18.82
CA VAL A 77 2.66 35.85 18.90
C VAL A 77 2.03 34.79 18.01
N ILE A 78 2.50 34.66 16.77
CA ILE A 78 1.97 33.72 15.80
C ILE A 78 2.22 32.26 16.22
N ALA A 79 3.39 31.95 16.79
CA ALA A 79 3.68 30.64 17.37
C ALA A 79 2.74 30.32 18.55
N THR A 80 2.51 31.29 19.45
CA THR A 80 1.58 31.14 20.57
C THR A 80 0.15 30.90 20.05
N LEU A 81 -0.31 31.67 19.07
CA LEU A 81 -1.63 31.50 18.48
C LEU A 81 -1.81 30.15 17.79
N ASN A 82 -0.75 29.63 17.17
CA ASN A 82 -0.74 28.29 16.61
C ASN A 82 -0.80 27.20 17.69
N GLU A 83 0.00 27.34 18.76
CA GLU A 83 0.05 26.41 19.89
C GLU A 83 -1.30 26.31 20.61
N PHE A 84 -2.00 27.44 20.77
CA PHE A 84 -3.34 27.51 21.36
C PHE A 84 -4.46 27.14 20.37
N GLY A 85 -4.15 26.82 19.10
CA GLY A 85 -5.13 26.34 18.12
C GLY A 85 -6.05 27.41 17.53
N PHE A 86 -5.68 28.69 17.64
CA PHE A 86 -6.41 29.79 16.99
C PHE A 86 -6.18 29.86 15.48
N ILE A 87 -5.06 29.32 14.98
CA ILE A 87 -4.78 29.28 13.55
C ILE A 87 -5.36 28.00 12.93
N ARG A 88 -6.30 28.16 11.99
CA ARG A 88 -7.07 27.05 11.38
C ARG A 88 -6.97 27.07 9.85
N GLU A 89 -7.18 25.91 9.23
CA GLU A 89 -7.23 25.74 7.77
C GLU A 89 -8.66 25.93 7.23
N THR A 90 -8.83 26.61 6.10
CA THR A 90 -10.15 26.84 5.46
C THR A 90 -10.28 26.23 4.07
N ALA A 91 -9.18 25.87 3.43
CA ALA A 91 -9.16 25.22 2.13
C ALA A 91 -8.21 24.02 2.17
N PRO A 92 -8.55 22.96 2.93
CA PRO A 92 -7.71 21.77 3.00
C PRO A 92 -7.50 21.20 1.60
N LYS A 93 -6.31 20.65 1.34
CA LYS A 93 -5.96 20.02 0.06
C LYS A 93 -6.99 18.94 -0.34
N HIS A 94 -7.52 18.21 0.65
CA HIS A 94 -8.45 17.09 0.49
C HIS A 94 -9.86 17.40 1.01
N THR A 95 -10.64 18.15 0.23
CA THR A 95 -12.07 18.37 0.50
C THR A 95 -12.93 17.16 0.12
N LEU A 96 -14.07 16.94 0.77
CA LEU A 96 -15.02 15.87 0.43
C LEU A 96 -15.48 15.91 -1.03
N ASP A 97 -15.75 17.10 -1.59
CA ASP A 97 -16.18 17.24 -2.99
C ASP A 97 -15.10 16.78 -3.98
N LYS A 98 -13.83 17.19 -3.78
CA LYS A 98 -12.70 16.70 -4.57
C LYS A 98 -12.54 15.18 -4.45
N LYS A 99 -12.65 14.62 -3.24
CA LYS A 99 -12.61 13.17 -3.04
C LYS A 99 -13.73 12.47 -3.83
N ARG A 100 -14.96 12.99 -3.79
CA ARG A 100 -16.11 12.44 -4.56
C ARG A 100 -15.87 12.48 -6.07
N ILE A 101 -15.32 13.57 -6.61
CA ILE A 101 -14.97 13.68 -8.03
C ILE A 101 -13.98 12.58 -8.42
N ILE A 102 -12.87 12.45 -7.67
CA ILE A 102 -11.85 11.42 -7.92
C ILE A 102 -12.48 10.02 -7.93
N ILE A 103 -13.36 9.71 -6.98
CA ILE A 103 -14.01 8.40 -6.90
C ILE A 103 -14.91 8.12 -8.11
N ASN A 104 -15.68 9.12 -8.57
CA ASN A 104 -16.51 8.97 -9.75
C ASN A 104 -15.67 8.75 -11.01
N ASP A 105 -14.60 9.52 -11.20
CA ASP A 105 -13.69 9.38 -12.33
C ASP A 105 -13.06 7.97 -12.36
N VAL A 106 -12.70 7.45 -11.19
CA VAL A 106 -12.12 6.11 -11.02
C VAL A 106 -13.14 4.98 -11.28
N LEU A 107 -14.40 5.16 -10.87
CA LEU A 107 -15.48 4.24 -11.20
C LEU A 107 -15.76 4.22 -12.71
N ASP A 108 -15.76 5.38 -13.36
CA ASP A 108 -15.96 5.52 -14.80
C ASP A 108 -14.80 4.87 -15.57
N GLU A 109 -13.55 5.11 -15.16
CA GLU A 109 -12.36 4.47 -15.74
C GLU A 109 -12.46 2.93 -15.65
N SER A 110 -12.84 2.41 -14.49
CA SER A 110 -12.94 0.96 -14.24
C SER A 110 -14.04 0.31 -15.07
N PHE A 111 -15.22 0.95 -15.12
CA PHE A 111 -16.34 0.46 -15.92
C PHE A 111 -16.03 0.51 -17.43
N ASP A 112 -15.39 1.59 -17.89
CA ASP A 112 -14.95 1.72 -19.28
C ASP A 112 -13.92 0.67 -19.67
N ALA A 113 -12.98 0.36 -18.77
CA ALA A 113 -12.01 -0.72 -18.98
C ALA A 113 -12.68 -2.10 -19.13
N LEU A 114 -13.81 -2.34 -18.47
CA LEU A 114 -14.51 -3.63 -18.48
C LEU A 114 -15.51 -3.81 -19.63
N LYS A 115 -15.84 -2.75 -20.38
CA LYS A 115 -16.81 -2.78 -21.50
C LYS A 115 -16.60 -3.94 -22.49
N PRO A 116 -15.37 -4.31 -22.91
CA PRO A 116 -15.16 -5.41 -23.86
C PRO A 116 -15.63 -6.78 -23.35
N TRP A 117 -15.65 -6.99 -22.03
CA TRP A 117 -16.01 -8.26 -21.40
C TRP A 117 -17.39 -8.24 -20.73
N HIS A 118 -18.12 -7.13 -20.84
CA HIS A 118 -19.33 -6.87 -20.04
C HIS A 118 -20.31 -8.06 -20.01
N SER A 119 -20.67 -8.62 -21.16
CA SER A 119 -21.60 -9.76 -21.25
C SER A 119 -21.09 -11.03 -20.57
N CYS A 120 -19.78 -11.25 -20.58
CA CYS A 120 -19.15 -12.45 -20.01
C CYS A 120 -18.95 -12.33 -18.50
N LEU A 121 -18.91 -11.10 -17.97
CA LEU A 121 -18.63 -10.83 -16.56
C LEU A 121 -19.87 -10.83 -15.67
N ILE A 122 -21.08 -10.81 -16.23
CA ILE A 122 -22.33 -10.69 -15.45
C ILE A 122 -22.40 -11.72 -14.31
N ASN A 123 -22.10 -13.00 -14.60
CA ASN A 123 -22.20 -14.06 -13.60
C ASN A 123 -21.17 -13.90 -12.46
N GLN A 124 -19.91 -13.63 -12.82
CA GLN A 124 -18.83 -13.40 -11.86
C GLN A 124 -19.09 -12.13 -11.04
N ALA A 125 -19.60 -11.08 -11.68
CA ALA A 125 -19.95 -9.83 -11.02
C ALA A 125 -21.09 -10.02 -10.01
N SER A 126 -22.16 -10.71 -10.39
CA SER A 126 -23.26 -11.06 -9.48
C SER A 126 -22.78 -11.91 -8.30
N SER A 127 -21.91 -12.90 -8.53
CA SER A 127 -21.36 -13.72 -7.46
C SER A 127 -20.50 -12.92 -6.48
N LEU A 128 -19.68 -11.98 -6.97
CA LEU A 128 -18.91 -11.08 -6.10
C LEU A 128 -19.81 -10.09 -5.36
N GLN A 129 -20.89 -9.61 -5.98
CA GLN A 129 -21.88 -8.75 -5.32
C GLN A 129 -22.53 -9.47 -4.14
N GLU A 130 -22.98 -10.71 -4.33
CA GLU A 130 -23.52 -11.54 -3.25
C GLU A 130 -22.50 -11.79 -2.13
N PHE A 131 -21.23 -11.98 -2.50
CA PHE A 131 -20.13 -12.12 -1.54
C PHE A 131 -19.93 -10.85 -0.72
N ILE A 132 -19.93 -9.66 -1.34
CA ILE A 132 -19.81 -8.37 -0.63
C ILE A 132 -20.96 -8.17 0.36
N ILE A 133 -22.19 -8.51 -0.04
CA ILE A 133 -23.37 -8.39 0.83
C ILE A 133 -23.22 -9.27 2.10
N ASN A 134 -22.60 -10.44 1.97
CA ASN A 134 -22.39 -11.38 3.07
C ASN A 134 -21.01 -11.29 3.74
N LEU A 135 -20.19 -10.32 3.34
CA LEU A 135 -18.75 -10.26 3.63
C LEU A 135 -18.39 -10.37 5.11
N LYS A 136 -19.21 -9.81 6.01
CA LYS A 136 -18.99 -9.88 7.46
C LYS A 136 -19.06 -11.30 8.04
N ASN A 137 -19.71 -12.22 7.33
CA ASN A 137 -19.87 -13.62 7.73
C ASN A 137 -18.85 -14.54 7.04
N GLU A 138 -18.03 -14.00 6.14
CA GLU A 138 -17.08 -14.79 5.35
C GLU A 138 -15.81 -15.09 6.14
N ASN A 139 -15.32 -16.33 6.02
CA ASN A 139 -14.10 -16.77 6.69
C ASN A 139 -12.95 -16.88 5.69
N PHE A 140 -11.87 -16.15 5.95
CA PHE A 140 -10.67 -16.11 5.12
C PHE A 140 -10.14 -17.52 4.76
N SER A 141 -9.99 -18.40 5.74
CA SER A 141 -9.45 -19.74 5.53
C SER A 141 -10.41 -20.66 4.76
N GLU A 142 -11.73 -20.49 4.93
CA GLU A 142 -12.71 -21.25 4.16
C GLU A 142 -12.73 -20.84 2.69
N VAL A 143 -12.61 -19.54 2.41
CA VAL A 143 -12.56 -19.00 1.04
C VAL A 143 -11.37 -19.59 0.29
N ILE A 144 -10.18 -19.65 0.92
CA ILE A 144 -8.97 -20.26 0.31
C ILE A 144 -9.19 -21.74 -0.06
N LYS A 145 -9.94 -22.48 0.77
CA LYS A 145 -10.18 -23.92 0.58
C LYS A 145 -11.23 -24.23 -0.48
N LYS A 146 -12.27 -23.40 -0.58
CA LYS A 146 -13.44 -23.66 -1.43
C LYS A 146 -13.26 -23.14 -2.86
N GLU A 147 -12.56 -22.02 -3.03
CA GLU A 147 -12.49 -21.34 -4.33
C GLU A 147 -11.46 -21.98 -5.26
N LYS A 148 -11.93 -22.41 -6.43
CA LYS A 148 -11.14 -23.11 -7.45
C LYS A 148 -10.62 -22.19 -8.54
N ASN A 149 -11.19 -20.99 -8.68
CA ASN A 149 -10.68 -19.98 -9.59
C ASN A 149 -9.75 -19.03 -8.82
N ALA A 150 -8.47 -18.99 -9.19
CA ALA A 150 -7.44 -18.19 -8.52
C ALA A 150 -7.79 -16.70 -8.49
N PHE A 151 -8.35 -16.14 -9.56
CA PHE A 151 -8.65 -14.71 -9.64
C PHE A 151 -9.94 -14.34 -8.92
N VAL A 152 -10.94 -15.23 -8.89
CA VAL A 152 -12.10 -15.06 -8.00
C VAL A 152 -11.66 -15.13 -6.54
N LEU A 153 -10.74 -16.04 -6.20
CA LEU A 153 -10.16 -16.13 -4.86
C LEU A 153 -9.46 -14.82 -4.49
N TYR A 154 -8.63 -14.28 -5.37
CA TYR A 154 -7.93 -13.01 -5.14
C TYR A 154 -8.90 -11.85 -4.91
N SER A 155 -9.99 -11.79 -5.69
CA SER A 155 -11.06 -10.79 -5.49
C SER A 155 -11.69 -10.91 -4.10
N LYS A 156 -12.10 -12.12 -3.72
CA LYS A 156 -12.75 -12.38 -2.42
C LYS A 156 -11.82 -12.07 -1.25
N ILE A 157 -10.56 -12.47 -1.35
CA ILE A 157 -9.55 -12.20 -0.34
C ILE A 157 -9.28 -10.70 -0.22
N ALA A 158 -9.13 -9.97 -1.34
CA ALA A 158 -8.99 -8.51 -1.32
C ALA A 158 -10.17 -7.83 -0.62
N LEU A 159 -11.40 -8.25 -0.93
CA LEU A 159 -12.59 -7.72 -0.28
C LEU A 159 -12.61 -7.99 1.23
N ILE A 160 -12.19 -9.18 1.66
CA ILE A 160 -12.06 -9.50 3.10
C ILE A 160 -11.06 -8.54 3.77
N THR A 161 -9.87 -8.35 3.20
CA THR A 161 -8.83 -7.51 3.80
C THR A 161 -9.21 -6.02 3.80
N TRP A 162 -9.92 -5.55 2.78
CA TRP A 162 -10.37 -4.16 2.68
C TRP A 162 -11.42 -3.77 3.71
N GLN A 163 -12.06 -4.72 4.43
CA GLN A 163 -12.98 -4.38 5.52
C GLN A 163 -12.30 -3.52 6.59
N GLU A 164 -10.99 -3.65 6.72
CA GLU A 164 -10.19 -2.92 7.69
C GLU A 164 -9.19 -1.98 7.02
N LEU A 165 -8.57 -2.41 5.91
CA LEU A 165 -7.50 -1.65 5.27
C LEU A 165 -8.03 -0.52 4.37
N CYS A 166 -9.15 -0.74 3.67
CA CYS A 166 -9.72 0.24 2.75
C CYS A 166 -11.24 0.05 2.59
N PRO A 167 -12.07 0.32 3.62
CA PRO A 167 -13.52 0.19 3.54
C PRO A 167 -14.16 0.91 2.33
N PRO A 168 -13.69 2.11 1.91
CA PRO A 168 -14.22 2.76 0.71
C PRO A 168 -14.03 1.94 -0.58
N GLY A 169 -12.98 1.12 -0.65
CA GLY A 169 -12.73 0.21 -1.76
C GLY A 169 -13.81 -0.85 -1.92
N ILE A 170 -14.39 -1.33 -0.82
CA ILE A 170 -15.52 -2.29 -0.85
C ILE A 170 -16.77 -1.63 -1.45
N THR A 171 -17.12 -0.44 -0.98
CA THR A 171 -18.30 0.28 -1.50
C THR A 171 -18.11 0.66 -2.97
N ALA A 172 -16.90 1.06 -3.37
CA ALA A 172 -16.58 1.33 -4.77
C ALA A 172 -16.68 0.05 -5.62
N ALA A 173 -16.15 -1.08 -5.15
CA ALA A 173 -16.27 -2.36 -5.84
C ALA A 173 -17.74 -2.75 -6.01
N LEU A 174 -18.56 -2.63 -4.96
CA LEU A 174 -20.00 -2.89 -5.04
C LEU A 174 -20.70 -2.01 -6.09
N ASN A 175 -20.38 -0.71 -6.13
CA ASN A 175 -20.94 0.20 -7.12
C ASN A 175 -20.51 -0.17 -8.56
N LEU A 176 -19.25 -0.55 -8.76
CA LEU A 176 -18.76 -1.06 -10.05
C LEU A 176 -19.53 -2.31 -10.47
N LEU A 177 -19.74 -3.26 -9.55
CA LEU A 177 -20.46 -4.50 -9.81
C LEU A 177 -21.94 -4.24 -10.15
N HIS A 178 -22.62 -3.32 -9.46
CA HIS A 178 -23.98 -2.90 -9.80
C HIS A 178 -24.08 -2.33 -11.22
N ARG A 179 -23.08 -1.53 -11.65
CA ARG A 179 -23.04 -1.01 -13.02
C ARG A 179 -22.91 -2.11 -14.07
N ILE A 180 -22.13 -3.16 -13.79
CA ILE A 180 -21.95 -4.32 -14.68
C ILE A 180 -23.22 -5.19 -14.75
N THR A 181 -23.88 -5.41 -13.60
CA THR A 181 -25.06 -6.27 -13.52
C THR A 181 -26.36 -5.55 -13.88
N GLY A 182 -26.33 -4.23 -14.06
CA GLY A 182 -27.50 -3.41 -14.39
C GLY A 182 -28.46 -3.21 -13.22
N HIS A 183 -28.01 -3.46 -11.98
CA HIS A 183 -28.79 -3.11 -10.80
C HIS A 183 -28.82 -1.58 -10.62
N PRO A 184 -29.95 -1.00 -10.16
CA PRO A 184 -30.02 0.43 -9.92
C PRO A 184 -28.93 0.83 -8.93
N GLU A 185 -28.22 1.93 -9.22
CA GLU A 185 -27.25 2.49 -8.28
C GLU A 185 -27.97 2.79 -6.96
N GLU A 186 -27.80 1.93 -5.96
CA GLU A 186 -28.03 2.34 -4.58
C GLU A 186 -27.14 3.55 -4.35
N LYS A 187 -27.72 4.66 -3.86
CA LYS A 187 -26.94 5.84 -3.44
C LYS A 187 -26.17 5.52 -2.16
N ASN A 188 -25.32 4.51 -2.19
CA ASN A 188 -24.36 4.22 -1.15
C ASN A 188 -23.23 5.25 -1.31
N THR A 189 -23.28 6.28 -0.46
CA THR A 189 -22.23 7.30 -0.41
C THR A 189 -20.94 6.65 0.03
N ILE A 190 -19.95 6.59 -0.86
CA ILE A 190 -18.61 6.10 -0.54
C ILE A 190 -17.96 7.08 0.44
N ASP A 191 -17.84 6.70 1.71
CA ASP A 191 -17.28 7.54 2.76
C ASP A 191 -15.75 7.52 2.74
N CYS A 192 -15.15 8.50 2.06
CA CYS A 192 -13.70 8.70 2.06
C CYS A 192 -13.23 9.74 3.10
N THR A 193 -13.98 10.03 4.18
CA THR A 193 -13.65 11.12 5.11
C THR A 193 -12.24 10.97 5.66
N ALA A 194 -11.91 9.81 6.22
CA ALA A 194 -10.59 9.49 6.78
C ALA A 194 -9.61 8.88 5.76
N PHE A 195 -10.06 8.58 4.54
CA PHE A 195 -9.30 7.82 3.55
C PHE A 195 -8.81 8.68 2.38
N TRP A 196 -7.70 8.26 1.78
CA TRP A 196 -7.21 8.82 0.51
C TRP A 196 -8.00 8.24 -0.66
N ALA A 197 -8.66 9.09 -1.45
CA ALA A 197 -9.50 8.64 -2.57
C ALA A 197 -8.71 7.91 -3.68
N GLY A 198 -7.40 8.20 -3.82
CA GLY A 198 -6.57 7.50 -4.81
C GLY A 198 -6.29 6.04 -4.47
N GLU A 199 -6.42 5.61 -3.20
CA GLU A 199 -6.28 4.19 -2.84
C GLU A 199 -7.43 3.36 -3.43
N VAL A 200 -8.62 3.96 -3.58
CA VAL A 200 -9.76 3.29 -4.22
C VAL A 200 -9.46 2.94 -5.67
N ARG A 201 -8.66 3.75 -6.38
CA ARG A 201 -8.22 3.43 -7.75
C ARG A 201 -7.39 2.16 -7.81
N LYS A 202 -6.51 1.95 -6.83
CA LYS A 202 -5.71 0.71 -6.69
C LYS A 202 -6.60 -0.48 -6.32
N CYS A 203 -7.61 -0.30 -5.46
CA CYS A 203 -8.59 -1.34 -5.18
C CYS A 203 -9.38 -1.74 -6.45
N LEU A 204 -9.89 -0.77 -7.21
CA LEU A 204 -10.65 -1.08 -8.43
C LEU A 204 -9.78 -1.65 -9.55
N SER A 205 -8.48 -1.32 -9.61
CA SER A 205 -7.56 -1.98 -10.55
C SER A 205 -7.44 -3.47 -10.25
N VAL A 206 -7.40 -3.86 -8.97
CA VAL A 206 -7.44 -5.27 -8.54
C VAL A 206 -8.71 -5.95 -9.00
N ILE A 207 -9.89 -5.41 -8.66
CA ILE A 207 -11.18 -6.03 -9.02
C ILE A 207 -11.35 -6.14 -10.54
N THR A 208 -10.98 -5.09 -11.27
CA THR A 208 -11.07 -5.05 -12.73
C THR A 208 -10.18 -6.12 -13.37
N TRP A 209 -8.93 -6.21 -12.92
CA TRP A 209 -7.99 -7.22 -13.39
C TRP A 209 -8.44 -8.65 -13.05
N THR A 210 -8.84 -8.92 -11.81
CA THR A 210 -9.25 -10.26 -11.40
C THR A 210 -10.54 -10.72 -12.08
N LEU A 211 -11.51 -9.81 -12.31
CA LEU A 211 -12.73 -10.11 -13.05
C LEU A 211 -12.41 -10.62 -14.46
N VAL A 212 -11.59 -9.88 -15.22
CA VAL A 212 -11.22 -10.28 -16.58
C VAL A 212 -10.41 -11.59 -16.57
N ARG A 213 -9.40 -11.69 -15.69
CA ARG A 213 -8.56 -12.88 -15.58
C ARG A 213 -9.29 -14.12 -15.11
N SER A 214 -10.41 -13.98 -14.40
CA SER A 214 -11.24 -15.12 -14.01
C SER A 214 -11.86 -15.87 -15.20
N LEU A 215 -11.89 -15.25 -16.38
CA LEU A 215 -12.40 -15.84 -17.62
C LEU A 215 -11.33 -16.65 -18.37
N ASP A 216 -10.05 -16.52 -18.01
CA ASP A 216 -8.95 -17.17 -18.73
C ASP A 216 -8.94 -18.68 -18.49
N SER A 217 -8.45 -19.43 -19.48
CA SER A 217 -8.32 -20.89 -19.38
C SER A 217 -7.35 -21.35 -18.29
N ASP A 218 -6.43 -20.48 -17.83
CA ASP A 218 -5.45 -20.76 -16.78
C ASP A 218 -5.86 -20.21 -15.40
N ALA A 219 -7.13 -19.80 -15.26
CA ALA A 219 -7.69 -19.27 -14.02
C ALA A 219 -7.85 -20.31 -12.90
N GLU A 220 -7.80 -21.61 -13.21
CA GLU A 220 -7.90 -22.67 -12.20
C GLU A 220 -6.70 -22.65 -11.24
N ARG A 221 -6.95 -22.80 -9.93
CA ARG A 221 -5.91 -22.88 -8.89
C ARG A 221 -4.87 -23.94 -9.25
N LYS A 222 -3.59 -23.62 -9.03
CA LYS A 222 -2.52 -24.62 -9.12
C LYS A 222 -2.71 -25.70 -8.06
N SER A 223 -2.42 -26.94 -8.42
CA SER A 223 -2.40 -28.05 -7.47
C SER A 223 -1.21 -27.89 -6.53
N ILE A 224 -1.49 -27.77 -5.23
CA ILE A 224 -0.47 -27.65 -4.19
C ILE A 224 -0.41 -28.97 -3.41
N SER A 225 0.80 -29.50 -3.21
CA SER A 225 0.98 -30.73 -2.43
C SER A 225 0.54 -30.53 -0.99
N ILE A 226 0.01 -31.58 -0.35
CA ILE A 226 -0.43 -31.48 1.03
C ILE A 226 0.79 -31.51 1.96
N LEU A 227 0.97 -30.46 2.78
CA LEU A 227 1.83 -30.52 3.96
C LEU A 227 1.00 -31.05 5.15
N PRO A 228 1.24 -32.29 5.63
CA PRO A 228 0.44 -32.91 6.68
C PRO A 228 0.68 -32.24 8.03
N ILE A 229 -0.36 -31.83 8.75
CA ILE A 229 -0.24 -31.20 10.06
C ILE A 229 -1.19 -31.93 11.00
N GLU A 230 -0.63 -32.79 11.85
CA GLU A 230 -1.40 -33.75 12.67
C GLU A 230 -1.31 -33.46 14.18
N HIS A 231 -0.26 -32.76 14.61
CA HIS A 231 0.03 -32.49 16.01
C HIS A 231 0.48 -31.05 16.22
N THR A 232 0.48 -30.59 17.48
CA THR A 232 1.14 -29.33 17.84
C THR A 232 2.62 -29.41 17.50
N ASP A 233 3.22 -28.28 17.13
CA ASP A 233 4.63 -28.22 16.76
C ASP A 233 5.19 -26.83 17.06
N SER A 234 6.51 -26.72 17.18
CA SER A 234 7.18 -25.44 17.35
C SER A 234 7.13 -24.61 16.07
N GLY A 235 7.08 -23.29 16.19
CA GLY A 235 7.16 -22.40 15.04
C GLY A 235 8.46 -22.58 14.24
N THR A 236 9.58 -22.90 14.89
CA THR A 236 10.84 -23.24 14.19
C THR A 236 10.67 -24.44 13.26
N ASN A 237 10.04 -25.53 13.74
CA ASN A 237 9.80 -26.71 12.90
C ASN A 237 8.82 -26.41 11.78
N LEU A 238 7.78 -25.61 12.05
CA LEU A 238 6.86 -25.13 11.02
C LEU A 238 7.62 -24.37 9.91
N ALA A 239 8.52 -23.45 10.27
CA ALA A 239 9.32 -22.68 9.32
C ALA A 239 10.11 -23.60 8.38
N LEU A 240 10.88 -24.53 8.95
CA LEU A 240 11.73 -25.45 8.18
C LEU A 240 10.92 -26.36 7.25
N ARG A 241 9.72 -26.77 7.68
CA ARG A 241 8.82 -27.61 6.88
C ARG A 241 8.18 -26.81 5.75
N LEU A 242 7.74 -25.59 6.01
CA LEU A 242 7.18 -24.69 4.99
C LEU A 242 8.22 -24.32 3.93
N GLU A 243 9.47 -24.05 4.30
CA GLU A 243 10.54 -23.75 3.35
C GLU A 243 10.81 -24.92 2.39
N ARG A 244 10.91 -26.14 2.90
CA ARG A 244 11.07 -27.35 2.06
C ARG A 244 9.86 -27.56 1.16
N TRP A 245 8.67 -27.43 1.74
CA TRP A 245 7.41 -27.56 1.03
C TRP A 245 7.22 -26.51 -0.07
N ALA A 246 7.70 -25.27 0.13
CA ALA A 246 7.68 -24.22 -0.88
C ALA A 246 8.51 -24.60 -2.11
N ILE A 247 9.73 -25.12 -1.90
CA ILE A 247 10.61 -25.54 -3.00
C ILE A 247 9.94 -26.67 -3.80
N GLU A 248 9.39 -27.68 -3.12
CA GLU A 248 8.66 -28.78 -3.76
C GLU A 248 7.43 -28.28 -4.54
N THR A 249 6.69 -27.34 -3.97
CA THR A 249 5.49 -26.75 -4.58
C THR A 249 5.83 -25.90 -5.80
N LEU A 250 6.84 -25.02 -5.71
CA LEU A 250 7.26 -24.20 -6.84
C LEU A 250 7.79 -25.06 -8.00
N ASN A 251 8.49 -26.14 -7.69
CA ASN A 251 8.93 -27.12 -8.69
C ASN A 251 7.74 -27.83 -9.36
N SER A 252 6.66 -28.12 -8.62
CA SER A 252 5.48 -28.80 -9.17
C SER A 252 4.65 -27.91 -10.11
N PHE A 253 4.74 -26.58 -9.98
CA PHE A 253 4.06 -25.64 -10.88
C PHE A 253 4.64 -25.63 -12.30
N GLY A 254 5.84 -26.18 -12.49
CA GLY A 254 6.54 -26.31 -13.77
C GLY A 254 7.49 -25.15 -14.06
N THR A 255 8.12 -25.20 -15.25
CA THR A 255 9.01 -24.14 -15.72
C THR A 255 8.21 -22.91 -16.13
N GLY A 256 8.37 -21.80 -15.40
CA GLY A 256 7.76 -20.51 -15.74
C GLY A 256 8.38 -19.88 -16.98
N ARG A 257 7.62 -19.02 -17.66
CA ARG A 257 8.09 -18.22 -18.81
C ARG A 257 8.99 -17.07 -18.36
N PHE A 258 8.73 -16.52 -17.17
CA PHE A 258 9.44 -15.35 -16.67
C PHE A 258 10.97 -15.53 -16.54
N PRO A 259 11.51 -16.60 -15.91
CA PRO A 259 12.96 -16.78 -15.82
C PRO A 259 13.65 -16.93 -17.18
N ALA A 260 12.94 -17.45 -18.18
CA ALA A 260 13.47 -17.54 -19.55
C ALA A 260 13.51 -16.16 -20.22
N ALA A 261 12.47 -15.34 -20.03
CA ALA A 261 12.40 -13.98 -20.56
C ALA A 261 13.54 -13.09 -20.03
N LEU A 262 13.95 -13.26 -18.77
CA LEU A 262 15.10 -12.55 -18.19
C LEU A 262 16.45 -12.86 -18.84
N LYS A 263 16.57 -13.97 -19.59
CA LYS A 263 17.83 -14.40 -20.23
C LYS A 263 17.95 -13.95 -21.68
N THR A 264 16.92 -13.32 -22.23
CA THR A 264 16.90 -12.94 -23.65
C THR A 264 16.56 -11.46 -23.80
N ASN A 265 17.34 -10.73 -24.60
CA ASN A 265 17.03 -9.34 -24.92
C ASN A 265 16.31 -9.18 -26.27
N GLN A 266 15.53 -10.17 -26.70
CA GLN A 266 14.70 -10.01 -27.88
C GLN A 266 13.73 -8.84 -27.66
N HIS A 267 13.71 -7.87 -28.57
CA HIS A 267 12.82 -6.70 -28.52
C HIS A 267 12.93 -5.82 -27.26
N ALA A 268 14.11 -5.69 -26.64
CA ALA A 268 14.31 -4.97 -25.38
C ALA A 268 13.52 -5.53 -24.18
N ALA A 269 12.98 -6.75 -24.31
CA ALA A 269 12.19 -7.46 -23.30
C ALA A 269 12.87 -7.50 -21.93
N GLN A 270 14.18 -7.79 -21.90
CA GLN A 270 14.93 -7.94 -20.67
C GLN A 270 14.92 -6.65 -19.84
N LYS A 271 15.23 -5.51 -20.48
CA LYS A 271 15.30 -4.21 -19.78
C LYS A 271 13.93 -3.78 -19.24
N THR A 272 12.89 -3.85 -20.08
CA THR A 272 11.52 -3.47 -19.66
C THR A 272 11.02 -4.36 -18.53
N LEU A 273 11.29 -5.67 -18.60
CA LEU A 273 10.88 -6.60 -17.56
C LEU A 273 11.60 -6.31 -16.25
N ILE A 274 12.92 -6.09 -16.26
CA ILE A 274 13.68 -5.71 -15.07
C ILE A 274 13.18 -4.38 -14.48
N GLN A 275 12.91 -3.38 -15.31
CA GLN A 275 12.30 -2.11 -14.87
C GLN A 275 10.95 -2.32 -14.17
N ALA A 276 10.07 -3.16 -14.74
CA ALA A 276 8.77 -3.45 -14.16
C ALA A 276 8.88 -4.15 -12.79
N VAL A 277 9.84 -5.08 -12.66
CA VAL A 277 10.09 -5.78 -11.40
C VAL A 277 10.56 -4.82 -10.32
N TYR A 278 11.56 -3.97 -10.59
CA TYR A 278 12.03 -3.00 -9.60
C TYR A 278 10.99 -1.92 -9.27
N ALA A 279 10.15 -1.52 -10.23
CA ALA A 279 9.02 -0.63 -9.94
C ALA A 279 8.01 -1.28 -8.99
N GLN A 280 7.75 -2.59 -9.16
CA GLN A 280 6.92 -3.36 -8.24
C GLN A 280 7.59 -3.53 -6.86
N GLU A 281 8.88 -3.85 -6.81
CA GLU A 281 9.63 -3.98 -5.56
C GLU A 281 9.66 -2.65 -4.81
N TYR A 282 9.91 -1.53 -5.50
CA TYR A 282 9.81 -0.19 -4.92
C TYR A 282 8.45 0.06 -4.27
N TYR A 283 7.35 -0.25 -4.96
CA TYR A 283 6.00 -0.10 -4.40
C TYR A 283 5.77 -0.94 -3.14
N ILE A 284 6.24 -2.19 -3.14
CA ILE A 284 6.10 -3.10 -1.99
C ILE A 284 6.95 -2.61 -0.82
N THR A 285 8.19 -2.17 -1.08
CA THR A 285 9.13 -1.70 -0.06
C THR A 285 8.68 -0.36 0.54
N GLU A 286 8.11 0.55 -0.26
CA GLU A 286 7.50 1.79 0.25
C GLU A 286 6.40 1.48 1.28
N ARG A 287 5.60 0.44 1.02
CA ARG A 287 4.54 -0.01 1.92
C ARG A 287 5.01 -0.98 3.00
N PHE A 288 6.31 -1.29 3.08
CA PHE A 288 6.78 -2.35 3.98
C PHE A 288 6.51 -2.05 5.45
N ILE A 289 6.61 -0.76 5.81
CA ILE A 289 6.26 -0.29 7.14
C ILE A 289 4.79 -0.61 7.49
N ASP A 290 3.86 -0.52 6.53
CA ASP A 290 2.46 -0.87 6.71
C ASP A 290 2.34 -2.37 6.99
N LEU A 291 3.05 -3.20 6.20
CA LEU A 291 3.03 -4.67 6.28
C LEU A 291 3.35 -5.18 7.68
N VAL A 292 4.30 -4.54 8.36
CA VAL A 292 4.72 -4.92 9.72
C VAL A 292 3.85 -4.24 10.79
N SER A 293 3.37 -3.02 10.53
CA SER A 293 2.76 -2.13 11.53
C SER A 293 1.54 -2.74 12.24
N ALA A 294 0.68 -3.46 11.53
CA ALA A 294 -0.54 -4.03 12.09
C ALA A 294 -0.25 -5.00 13.25
N SER A 295 0.88 -5.71 13.19
CA SER A 295 1.31 -6.62 14.25
C SER A 295 1.71 -5.90 15.55
N MET A 296 2.08 -4.61 15.49
CA MET A 296 2.52 -3.83 16.66
C MET A 296 1.41 -3.64 17.69
N ALA A 297 0.15 -3.55 17.23
CA ALA A 297 -1.01 -3.35 18.08
C ALA A 297 -1.38 -4.60 18.90
N LEU A 298 -0.98 -5.78 18.43
CA LEU A 298 -1.33 -7.06 19.04
C LEU A 298 -0.63 -7.26 20.40
N ARG A 299 -1.26 -8.01 21.32
CA ARG A 299 -0.67 -8.35 22.64
C ARG A 299 0.22 -9.61 22.56
N LEU A 300 1.27 -9.53 21.73
CA LEU A 300 2.22 -10.62 21.49
C LEU A 300 3.27 -10.78 22.61
N PRO A 301 3.96 -11.95 22.70
CA PRO A 301 5.11 -12.14 23.57
C PRO A 301 6.17 -11.05 23.41
N ARG A 302 6.86 -10.71 24.51
CA ARG A 302 7.81 -9.57 24.54
C ARG A 302 8.96 -9.73 23.55
N SER A 303 9.48 -10.95 23.39
CA SER A 303 10.58 -11.24 22.46
C SER A 303 10.14 -11.09 21.00
N LEU A 304 8.99 -11.65 20.63
CA LEU A 304 8.37 -11.44 19.31
C LEU A 304 8.10 -9.95 19.03
N LYS A 305 7.53 -9.20 19.99
CA LYS A 305 7.35 -7.75 19.84
C LYS A 305 8.67 -7.00 19.61
N LYS A 306 9.72 -7.39 20.33
CA LYS A 306 11.05 -6.76 20.18
C LYS A 306 11.59 -7.02 18.77
N LEU A 307 11.43 -8.25 18.27
CA LEU A 307 11.88 -8.63 16.93
C LEU A 307 11.09 -7.90 15.84
N LEU A 308 9.76 -7.84 15.93
CA LEU A 308 8.94 -7.12 14.94
C LEU A 308 9.23 -5.61 14.93
N ARG A 309 9.49 -4.98 16.09
CA ARG A 309 9.90 -3.56 16.16
C ARG A 309 11.28 -3.33 15.57
N ARG A 310 12.21 -4.27 15.77
CA ARG A 310 13.52 -4.26 15.11
C ARG A 310 13.32 -4.32 13.61
N TYR A 311 12.52 -5.26 13.12
CA TYR A 311 12.25 -5.43 11.70
C TYR A 311 11.63 -4.17 11.09
N TYR A 312 10.59 -3.60 11.71
CA TYR A 312 10.03 -2.30 11.31
C TYR A 312 11.08 -1.19 11.21
N SER A 313 11.97 -1.09 12.20
CA SER A 313 13.03 -0.08 12.22
C SER A 313 14.12 -0.33 11.18
N GLU A 314 14.36 -1.59 10.81
CA GLU A 314 15.30 -1.96 9.75
C GLU A 314 14.72 -1.57 8.39
N GLU A 315 13.46 -1.89 8.13
CA GLU A 315 12.80 -1.61 6.84
C GLU A 315 12.51 -0.13 6.57
N THR A 316 12.55 0.71 7.61
CA THR A 316 12.32 2.16 7.43
C THR A 316 13.45 2.77 6.58
N GLY A 317 13.11 3.28 5.39
CA GLY A 317 14.08 3.88 4.47
C GLY A 317 14.64 2.91 3.43
N HIS A 318 14.24 1.64 3.45
CA HIS A 318 14.69 0.65 2.47
C HIS A 318 14.20 0.96 1.05
N GLU A 319 13.07 1.65 0.90
CA GLU A 319 12.52 2.07 -0.37
C GLU A 319 13.48 2.96 -1.17
N SER A 320 14.38 3.67 -0.49
CA SER A 320 15.43 4.49 -1.12
C SER A 320 16.45 3.68 -1.91
N TYR A 321 16.67 2.40 -1.59
CA TYR A 321 17.54 1.53 -2.40
C TYR A 321 16.85 1.14 -3.70
N GLU A 322 15.56 0.78 -3.63
CA GLU A 322 14.79 0.40 -4.82
C GLU A 322 14.55 1.60 -5.75
N LEU A 323 14.28 2.78 -5.19
CA LEU A 323 14.17 4.01 -5.96
C LEU A 323 15.46 4.32 -6.74
N ARG A 324 16.62 4.21 -6.10
CA ARG A 324 17.92 4.43 -6.77
C ARG A 324 18.15 3.43 -7.90
N THR A 325 17.74 2.17 -7.71
CA THR A 325 17.82 1.15 -8.76
C THR A 325 16.89 1.49 -9.93
N CYS A 326 15.65 1.92 -9.64
CA CYS A 326 14.71 2.39 -10.66
C CYS A 326 15.25 3.59 -11.46
N ILE A 327 15.85 4.58 -10.79
CA ILE A 327 16.46 5.76 -11.43
C ILE A 327 17.64 5.33 -12.31
N SER A 328 18.49 4.41 -11.82
CA SER A 328 19.62 3.87 -12.58
C SER A 328 19.17 3.09 -13.82
N LEU A 329 17.98 2.49 -13.77
CA LEU A 329 17.32 1.85 -14.91
C LEU A 329 16.69 2.85 -15.89
N GLY A 330 16.69 4.14 -15.57
CA GLY A 330 16.17 5.24 -16.39
C GLY A 330 14.69 5.56 -16.18
N LEU A 331 14.09 5.10 -15.08
CA LEU A 331 12.75 5.53 -14.67
C LEU A 331 12.83 6.87 -13.94
N LYS A 332 11.79 7.70 -14.04
CA LYS A 332 11.70 8.94 -13.29
C LYS A 332 10.96 8.72 -11.99
N GLU A 333 11.35 9.43 -10.95
CA GLU A 333 10.70 9.37 -9.63
C GLU A 333 9.24 9.81 -9.70
N ASP A 334 8.95 10.95 -10.35
CA ASP A 334 7.56 11.42 -10.54
C ASP A 334 6.69 10.37 -11.25
N ASP A 335 7.22 9.70 -12.28
CA ASP A 335 6.51 8.65 -13.01
C ASP A 335 6.23 7.44 -12.11
N LEU A 336 7.13 7.10 -11.18
CA LEU A 336 6.94 6.00 -10.21
C LEU A 336 5.84 6.33 -9.20
N HIS A 337 5.79 7.58 -8.71
CA HIS A 337 4.78 8.03 -7.76
C HIS A 337 3.38 8.15 -8.38
N GLU A 338 3.31 8.47 -9.68
CA GLU A 338 2.04 8.60 -10.40
C GLU A 338 1.53 7.29 -11.00
N ALA A 339 2.42 6.32 -11.25
CA ALA A 339 2.05 5.03 -11.84
C ALA A 339 1.11 4.22 -10.94
N LEU A 340 0.24 3.44 -11.57
CA LEU A 340 -0.51 2.41 -10.88
C LEU A 340 0.39 1.19 -10.64
N PRO A 341 0.46 0.66 -9.41
CA PRO A 341 1.14 -0.59 -9.17
C PRO A 341 0.43 -1.72 -9.92
N PRO A 342 1.15 -2.77 -10.37
CA PRO A 342 0.51 -3.99 -10.84
C PRO A 342 -0.52 -4.48 -9.79
N PRO A 343 -1.72 -4.92 -10.20
CA PRO A 343 -2.77 -5.37 -9.28
C PRO A 343 -2.31 -6.37 -8.21
N PHE A 344 -1.39 -7.27 -8.57
CA PHE A 344 -0.80 -8.18 -7.61
C PHE A 344 0.00 -7.49 -6.50
N ALA A 345 0.78 -6.45 -6.82
CA ALA A 345 1.60 -5.77 -5.83
C ALA A 345 0.72 -5.16 -4.73
N GLN A 346 -0.39 -4.54 -5.13
CA GLN A 346 -1.44 -4.10 -4.20
C GLN A 346 -1.99 -5.26 -3.37
N LEU A 347 -2.33 -6.37 -4.02
CA LEU A 347 -2.93 -7.53 -3.36
C LEU A 347 -1.99 -8.18 -2.33
N VAL A 348 -0.70 -8.32 -2.64
CA VAL A 348 0.32 -8.78 -1.69
C VAL A 348 0.36 -7.87 -0.49
N CYS A 349 0.45 -6.56 -0.71
CA CYS A 349 0.53 -5.59 0.38
C CYS A 349 -0.70 -5.71 1.31
N ASP A 350 -1.89 -5.82 0.73
CA ASP A 350 -3.13 -5.89 1.51
C ASP A 350 -3.29 -7.23 2.25
N ILE A 351 -2.98 -8.36 1.61
CA ILE A 351 -3.01 -9.67 2.28
C ILE A 351 -1.99 -9.72 3.40
N TYR A 352 -0.76 -9.29 3.14
CA TYR A 352 0.33 -9.42 4.09
C TYR A 352 0.13 -8.50 5.31
N THR A 353 -0.35 -7.26 5.09
CA THR A 353 -0.75 -6.34 6.16
C THR A 353 -1.89 -6.93 7.00
N TRP A 354 -2.91 -7.50 6.35
CA TRP A 354 -4.03 -8.11 7.06
C TRP A 354 -3.59 -9.33 7.89
N LEU A 355 -2.73 -10.20 7.35
CA LEU A 355 -2.16 -11.33 8.09
C LEU A 355 -1.38 -10.88 9.32
N ALA A 356 -0.64 -9.77 9.24
CA ALA A 356 0.11 -9.23 10.37
C ALA A 356 -0.80 -8.85 11.56
N GLY A 357 -2.03 -8.39 11.27
CA GLY A 357 -3.05 -8.07 12.27
C GLY A 357 -3.88 -9.26 12.78
N HIS A 358 -4.03 -10.32 11.97
CA HIS A 358 -5.01 -11.39 12.27
C HIS A 358 -4.39 -12.76 12.51
N HIS A 359 -3.33 -13.09 11.79
CA HIS A 359 -2.71 -14.40 11.77
C HIS A 359 -1.18 -14.28 11.80
N ILE A 360 -0.63 -13.87 12.96
CA ILE A 360 0.79 -13.54 13.11
C ILE A 360 1.75 -14.67 12.69
N VAL A 361 1.34 -15.94 12.86
CA VAL A 361 2.12 -17.11 12.43
C VAL A 361 2.14 -17.24 10.91
N ALA A 362 1.01 -16.97 10.24
CA ALA A 362 0.93 -16.94 8.79
C ALA A 362 1.74 -15.77 8.20
N TYR A 363 1.68 -14.61 8.84
CA TYR A 363 2.53 -13.46 8.50
C TYR A 363 4.03 -13.79 8.63
N ALA A 364 4.44 -14.38 9.76
CA ALA A 364 5.84 -14.77 9.98
C ALA A 364 6.30 -15.82 8.96
N ALA A 365 5.44 -16.78 8.61
CA ALA A 365 5.72 -17.75 7.55
C ALA A 365 5.89 -17.09 6.18
N ALA A 366 5.03 -16.14 5.83
CA ALA A 366 5.01 -15.48 4.54
C ALA A 366 6.16 -14.48 4.32
N ALA A 367 6.95 -14.15 5.35
CA ALA A 367 8.11 -13.26 5.21
C ALA A 367 9.17 -13.76 4.21
N THR A 368 9.26 -15.08 3.97
CA THR A 368 10.17 -15.63 2.93
C THR A 368 9.79 -15.22 1.50
N LEU A 369 8.59 -14.71 1.28
CA LEU A 369 8.13 -14.28 -0.04
C LEU A 369 8.68 -12.91 -0.42
N THR A 370 8.83 -12.03 0.57
CA THR A 370 9.40 -10.70 0.38
C THR A 370 10.91 -10.72 0.57
N GLU A 371 11.41 -11.51 1.53
CA GLU A 371 12.85 -11.56 1.86
C GLU A 371 13.64 -12.63 1.09
N GLY A 372 12.93 -13.48 0.35
CA GLY A 372 13.50 -14.65 -0.31
C GLY A 372 13.64 -15.88 0.61
N LEU A 373 13.84 -17.02 -0.05
CA LEU A 373 14.07 -18.29 0.64
C LEU A 373 15.54 -18.42 1.06
N PRO A 374 15.84 -18.90 2.28
CA PRO A 374 17.21 -19.15 2.72
C PRO A 374 18.03 -19.96 1.70
N GLY A 375 19.16 -19.40 1.27
CA GLY A 375 20.09 -20.06 0.35
C GLY A 375 19.64 -20.11 -1.12
N GLN A 376 18.56 -19.41 -1.50
CA GLN A 376 18.18 -19.21 -2.89
C GLN A 376 18.69 -17.85 -3.37
N PRO A 377 19.39 -17.78 -4.52
CA PRO A 377 19.84 -16.52 -5.08
C PRO A 377 18.66 -15.71 -5.64
N ASN A 378 18.75 -14.37 -5.57
CA ASN A 378 17.80 -13.50 -6.25
C ASN A 378 18.01 -13.58 -7.77
N ILE A 379 17.01 -14.11 -8.48
CA ILE A 379 17.07 -14.32 -9.94
C ILE A 379 17.12 -13.01 -10.74
N ILE A 380 16.59 -11.92 -10.20
CA ILE A 380 16.56 -10.60 -10.83
C ILE A 380 17.94 -9.97 -10.74
N ASN A 381 18.55 -9.96 -9.54
CA ASN A 381 19.92 -9.47 -9.36
C ASN A 381 20.92 -10.27 -10.19
N ALA A 382 20.73 -11.59 -10.30
CA ALA A 382 21.51 -12.42 -11.20
C ALA A 382 21.33 -12.04 -12.68
N ALA A 383 20.09 -11.74 -13.11
CA ALA A 383 19.80 -11.29 -14.47
C ALA A 383 20.39 -9.91 -14.77
N VAL A 384 20.35 -8.98 -13.81
CA VAL A 384 21.00 -7.67 -13.90
C VAL A 384 22.51 -7.82 -14.07
N ALA A 385 23.15 -8.63 -13.22
CA ALA A 385 24.59 -8.86 -13.27
C ALA A 385 25.06 -9.52 -14.58
N ALA A 386 24.21 -10.35 -15.19
CA ALA A 386 24.48 -11.03 -16.45
C ALA A 386 24.01 -10.24 -17.69
N SER A 387 23.38 -9.07 -17.53
CA SER A 387 22.82 -8.32 -18.64
C SER A 387 23.90 -7.55 -19.41
N GLU A 388 23.94 -7.73 -20.72
CA GLU A 388 24.82 -6.98 -21.62
C GLU A 388 24.26 -5.59 -22.01
N VAL A 389 23.02 -5.28 -21.62
CA VAL A 389 22.32 -4.04 -22.02
C VAL A 389 22.06 -3.06 -20.90
N LEU A 390 22.33 -3.45 -19.66
CA LEU A 390 22.23 -2.59 -18.48
C LEU A 390 23.60 -2.00 -18.14
N THR A 391 23.59 -0.80 -17.57
CA THR A 391 24.83 -0.15 -17.14
C THR A 391 25.35 -0.82 -15.85
N PRO A 392 26.67 -0.78 -15.60
CA PRO A 392 27.26 -1.31 -14.37
C PRO A 392 26.65 -0.72 -13.10
N ASP A 393 26.25 0.56 -13.14
CA ASP A 393 25.62 1.28 -12.03
C ASP A 393 24.33 0.62 -11.54
N VAL A 394 23.55 0.00 -12.44
CA VAL A 394 22.33 -0.73 -12.08
C VAL A 394 22.67 -1.93 -11.19
N ASN A 395 23.70 -2.69 -11.56
CA ASN A 395 24.16 -3.84 -10.76
C ASN A 395 24.77 -3.37 -9.42
N GLU A 396 25.50 -2.24 -9.40
CA GLU A 396 25.99 -1.69 -8.14
C GLU A 396 24.83 -1.29 -7.20
N SER A 397 23.79 -0.65 -7.74
CA SER A 397 22.62 -0.23 -6.96
C SER A 397 21.85 -1.43 -6.41
N SER A 398 21.53 -2.43 -7.25
CA SER A 398 20.78 -3.61 -6.81
C SER A 398 21.52 -4.45 -5.77
N ARG A 399 22.85 -4.57 -5.90
CA ARG A 399 23.69 -5.30 -4.93
C ARG A 399 23.75 -4.61 -3.57
N LYS A 400 23.57 -3.29 -3.47
CA LYS A 400 23.57 -2.60 -2.17
C LYS A 400 22.42 -3.06 -1.27
N HIS A 401 21.23 -3.27 -1.82
CA HIS A 401 20.09 -3.77 -1.05
C HIS A 401 20.32 -5.25 -0.64
N GLU A 402 20.76 -6.10 -1.56
CA GLU A 402 21.05 -7.51 -1.26
C GLU A 402 22.09 -7.67 -0.14
N LEU A 403 23.19 -6.90 -0.19
CA LEU A 403 24.22 -6.90 0.86
C LEU A 403 23.69 -6.41 2.21
N LEU A 404 22.75 -5.47 2.22
CA LEU A 404 22.08 -5.02 3.44
C LEU A 404 21.23 -6.14 4.03
N ASN A 405 20.44 -6.83 3.22
CA ASN A 405 19.57 -7.92 3.65
C ASN A 405 20.38 -9.11 4.19
N GLU A 406 21.52 -9.42 3.55
CA GLU A 406 22.48 -10.40 4.08
C GLU A 406 23.03 -10.00 5.44
N LYS A 407 23.46 -8.74 5.60
CA LYS A 407 24.00 -8.20 6.86
C LYS A 407 22.97 -8.22 7.99
N LEU A 408 21.69 -7.99 7.67
CA LEU A 408 20.59 -7.96 8.63
C LEU A 408 19.97 -9.34 8.88
N TYR A 409 20.41 -10.37 8.14
CA TYR A 409 19.90 -11.74 8.17
C TYR A 409 18.43 -11.86 7.75
N HIS A 410 17.98 -11.00 6.85
CA HIS A 410 16.60 -10.95 6.36
C HIS A 410 16.11 -12.23 5.67
N PRO A 411 16.92 -12.96 4.89
CA PRO A 411 16.50 -14.26 4.36
C PRO A 411 16.08 -15.27 5.45
N TYR A 412 16.51 -15.06 6.70
CA TYR A 412 16.17 -15.90 7.85
C TYR A 412 15.09 -15.29 8.77
N ILE A 413 14.51 -14.12 8.44
CA ILE A 413 13.57 -13.42 9.32
C ILE A 413 12.34 -14.27 9.64
N SER A 414 11.85 -15.06 8.69
CA SER A 414 10.74 -15.99 8.91
C SER A 414 11.04 -16.98 10.02
N ARG A 415 12.24 -17.58 10.03
CA ARG A 415 12.68 -18.49 11.08
C ARG A 415 12.80 -17.79 12.43
N LEU A 416 13.35 -16.57 12.44
CA LEU A 416 13.51 -15.77 13.65
C LEU A 416 12.13 -15.42 14.26
N LEU A 417 11.18 -14.98 13.44
CA LEU A 417 9.83 -14.63 13.88
C LEU A 417 9.09 -15.87 14.39
N LEU A 418 9.10 -16.97 13.64
CA LEU A 418 8.41 -18.20 14.01
C LEU A 418 9.02 -18.87 15.25
N ALA A 419 10.33 -18.76 15.46
CA ALA A 419 10.95 -19.24 16.71
C ALA A 419 10.36 -18.55 17.95
N GLU A 420 10.06 -17.25 17.84
CA GLU A 420 9.48 -16.45 18.93
C GLU A 420 7.96 -16.63 19.10
N CYS A 421 7.29 -17.29 18.15
CA CYS A 421 5.88 -17.66 18.28
C CYS A 421 5.66 -18.84 19.25
N GLY A 422 6.68 -19.69 19.47
CA GLY A 422 6.59 -20.85 20.37
C GLY A 422 5.84 -22.06 19.76
N GLU A 423 5.20 -22.88 20.59
CA GLU A 423 4.36 -24.01 20.14
C GLU A 423 3.04 -23.51 19.52
N GLN A 424 2.66 -24.10 18.37
CA GLN A 424 1.48 -23.73 17.59
C GLN A 424 0.45 -24.86 17.56
N SER A 425 -0.83 -24.47 17.66
CA SER A 425 -1.95 -25.40 17.46
C SER A 425 -1.99 -25.91 16.01
N VAL A 426 -2.56 -27.10 15.81
CA VAL A 426 -2.79 -27.68 14.47
C VAL A 426 -3.56 -26.71 13.57
N GLU A 427 -4.57 -26.04 14.12
CA GLU A 427 -5.36 -25.05 13.39
C GLU A 427 -4.51 -23.86 12.92
N THR A 428 -3.70 -23.27 13.80
CA THR A 428 -2.84 -22.13 13.46
C THR A 428 -1.81 -22.51 12.41
N GLN A 429 -1.21 -23.70 12.54
CA GLN A 429 -0.29 -24.23 11.53
C GLN A 429 -0.99 -24.46 10.18
N CYS A 430 -2.23 -24.96 10.17
CA CYS A 430 -3.01 -25.11 8.94
C CYS A 430 -3.31 -23.77 8.27
N ILE A 431 -3.71 -22.75 9.04
CA ILE A 431 -3.94 -21.40 8.52
C ILE A 431 -2.65 -20.83 7.91
N ALA A 432 -1.51 -21.00 8.60
CA ALA A 432 -0.21 -20.57 8.11
C ALA A 432 0.16 -21.28 6.80
N ARG A 433 0.00 -22.61 6.73
CA ARG A 433 0.22 -23.39 5.50
C ARG A 433 -0.67 -22.91 4.35
N ASP A 434 -1.96 -22.76 4.58
CA ASP A 434 -2.93 -22.43 3.53
C ASP A 434 -2.68 -21.01 2.99
N SER A 435 -2.36 -20.06 3.88
CA SER A 435 -1.99 -18.68 3.52
C SER A 435 -0.66 -18.64 2.77
N TYR A 436 0.32 -19.41 3.23
CA TYR A 436 1.63 -19.49 2.57
C TYR A 436 1.51 -20.11 1.17
N GLY A 437 0.73 -21.18 1.02
CA GLY A 437 0.42 -21.79 -0.27
C GLY A 437 -0.29 -20.85 -1.24
N LEU A 438 -1.28 -20.08 -0.75
CA LEU A 438 -1.94 -19.03 -1.53
C LEU A 438 -0.92 -18.04 -2.08
N LEU A 439 -0.07 -17.49 -1.21
CA LEU A 439 0.89 -16.47 -1.59
C LEU A 439 2.02 -17.01 -2.48
N LEU A 440 2.42 -18.28 -2.33
CA LEU A 440 3.36 -18.95 -3.24
C LEU A 440 2.80 -19.05 -4.66
N GLU A 441 1.54 -19.52 -4.81
CA GLU A 441 0.87 -19.55 -6.12
C GLU A 441 0.73 -18.14 -6.70
N MET A 442 0.33 -17.18 -5.88
CA MET A 442 0.14 -15.79 -6.28
C MET A 442 1.45 -15.18 -6.77
N THR A 443 2.56 -15.43 -6.08
CA THR A 443 3.91 -14.99 -6.48
C THR A 443 4.33 -15.62 -7.80
N TRP A 444 4.11 -16.94 -7.97
CA TRP A 444 4.39 -17.61 -9.23
C TRP A 444 3.58 -17.02 -10.39
N ARG A 445 2.27 -16.82 -10.21
CA ARG A 445 1.40 -16.22 -11.22
C ARG A 445 1.83 -14.81 -11.58
N THR A 446 2.31 -14.04 -10.61
CA THR A 446 2.79 -12.67 -10.84
C THR A 446 3.96 -12.62 -11.79
N TRP A 447 4.94 -13.50 -11.61
CA TRP A 447 6.05 -13.59 -12.54
C TRP A 447 5.54 -13.87 -13.96
N GLU A 448 4.59 -14.80 -14.11
CA GLU A 448 3.96 -15.08 -15.41
C GLU A 448 3.16 -13.90 -15.96
N GLU A 449 2.56 -13.07 -15.11
CA GLU A 449 1.85 -11.86 -15.52
C GLU A 449 2.76 -10.73 -15.96
N LEU A 450 3.86 -10.50 -15.25
CA LEU A 450 4.87 -9.53 -15.66
C LEU A 450 5.44 -9.92 -17.02
N GLU A 451 5.69 -11.22 -17.25
CA GLU A 451 6.08 -11.71 -18.56
C GLU A 451 4.99 -11.47 -19.61
N LYS A 452 3.73 -11.86 -19.35
CA LYS A 452 2.60 -11.66 -20.27
C LYS A 452 2.43 -10.17 -20.64
N MET A 453 2.41 -9.27 -19.66
CA MET A 453 2.20 -7.84 -19.87
C MET A 453 3.35 -7.19 -20.65
N HIS A 454 4.59 -7.39 -20.19
CA HIS A 454 5.71 -6.62 -20.72
C HIS A 454 6.35 -7.25 -21.95
N ILE A 455 6.23 -8.57 -22.12
CA ILE A 455 6.83 -9.30 -23.25
C ILE A 455 5.79 -9.60 -24.33
N GLN A 456 4.71 -10.31 -23.98
CA GLN A 456 3.73 -10.75 -24.98
C GLN A 456 2.85 -9.58 -25.46
N MET A 457 2.36 -8.77 -24.52
CA MET A 457 1.53 -7.60 -24.80
C MET A 457 2.35 -6.33 -25.08
N LYS A 458 3.68 -6.38 -24.89
CA LYS A 458 4.62 -5.28 -25.14
C LYS A 458 4.25 -3.98 -24.41
N ARG A 459 3.75 -4.10 -23.18
CA ARG A 459 3.44 -2.94 -22.32
C ARG A 459 4.73 -2.32 -21.76
N PRO A 460 4.76 -0.98 -21.57
CA PRO A 460 5.86 -0.32 -20.86
C PRO A 460 5.99 -0.83 -19.42
N ALA A 461 7.12 -0.53 -18.77
CA ALA A 461 7.39 -0.97 -17.40
C ALA A 461 6.46 -0.34 -16.36
N LEU A 462 6.01 0.90 -16.60
CA LEU A 462 5.07 1.64 -15.76
C LEU A 462 3.72 1.74 -16.47
N ASN A 463 2.64 1.59 -15.71
CA ASN A 463 1.26 1.64 -16.22
C ASN A 463 0.50 2.78 -15.53
N PHE A 464 -0.36 3.47 -16.28
CA PHE A 464 -1.02 4.69 -15.78
C PHE A 464 -2.54 4.61 -15.86
N SER A 465 -3.08 3.57 -16.48
CA SER A 465 -4.52 3.31 -16.54
C SER A 465 -4.86 1.87 -16.17
N ILE A 466 -6.05 1.68 -15.59
CA ILE A 466 -6.56 0.35 -15.21
C ILE A 466 -6.60 -0.61 -16.41
N LYS A 467 -6.93 -0.11 -17.60
CA LYS A 467 -6.99 -0.92 -18.82
C LYS A 467 -5.64 -1.48 -19.27
N ASP A 468 -4.53 -0.90 -18.81
CA ASP A 468 -3.18 -1.33 -19.23
C ASP A 468 -2.85 -2.74 -18.71
N PHE A 469 -3.49 -3.14 -17.60
CA PHE A 469 -3.38 -4.47 -16.99
C PHE A 469 -4.28 -5.54 -17.64
N LEU A 470 -5.14 -5.15 -18.58
CA LEU A 470 -6.08 -6.05 -19.23
C LEU A 470 -5.51 -6.53 -20.57
N HIS A 471 -5.60 -7.83 -20.81
CA HIS A 471 -5.34 -8.40 -22.13
C HIS A 471 -6.56 -8.09 -23.00
N LEU A 472 -6.38 -7.52 -24.20
CA LEU A 472 -7.44 -7.23 -25.15
C LEU A 472 -7.58 -8.34 -26.19
#